data_AF-A0A146M1I6-F1
#
_entry.id   AF-A0A146M1I6-F1
#
_cell.length_a   1.000
_cell.length_b   1.000
_cell.length_c   1.000
_cell.angle_alpha   90.00
_cell.angle_beta   90.00
_cell.angle_gamma   90.00
#
_symmetry.space_group_name_H-M   'P 1'
#
loop_
_entity.id
_entity.type
_entity.pdbx_description
1 polymer ?
#
loop_
_entity_poly.entity_id
_entity_poly.type
_entity_poly.pdbx_seq_one_letter_code
_entity_poly.pdbx_strand_id
1 'polypeptide(L)'
;VKKLRQVYCTDRKMSEFTGVPGTKQERTFIAIKTDGVQRGLIGEIIKRFEQRGFKLVGLKMIHATEEQAAGHYHHLREKKFFKNLVEYFSSGPIVAMCWEGSNVVKCGRMILGATNPCDSSPGTIRGDFAIDTGRNVCHGSDAPETAVNEIKYWFKPEEIMNWTSVQVNQVYE
;
A
#
# COMPACT_ATOMS: atom_id res chain seq x y z
N VAL A 1 -8.27 -38.03 -4.84
CA VAL A 1 -8.61 -36.59 -4.74
C VAL A 1 -7.33 -35.77 -5.01
N LYS A 2 -6.95 -35.69 -6.28
CA LYS A 2 -5.82 -34.94 -6.82
C LYS A 2 -6.36 -34.25 -8.07
N LYS A 3 -6.82 -33.01 -7.95
CA LYS A 3 -7.16 -32.14 -9.09
C LYS A 3 -7.41 -30.75 -8.53
N LEU A 4 -6.35 -29.94 -8.53
CA LEU A 4 -6.34 -28.46 -8.55
C LEU A 4 -4.89 -27.90 -8.59
N ARG A 5 -3.91 -28.72 -9.03
CA ARG A 5 -2.54 -28.27 -9.32
C ARG A 5 -2.26 -28.46 -10.82
N GLN A 6 -2.62 -27.46 -11.61
CA GLN A 6 -1.99 -27.07 -12.88
C GLN A 6 -2.93 -26.13 -13.63
N VAL A 7 -2.73 -24.82 -13.50
CA VAL A 7 -2.56 -23.89 -14.62
C VAL A 7 -1.83 -22.64 -14.08
N TYR A 8 -0.54 -22.76 -13.72
CA TYR A 8 0.35 -21.61 -13.76
C TYR A 8 1.64 -22.06 -14.41
N CYS A 9 1.84 -21.49 -15.59
CA CYS A 9 2.91 -21.73 -16.52
C CYS A 9 4.30 -21.62 -15.88
N THR A 10 5.18 -22.47 -16.38
CA THR A 10 6.64 -22.59 -16.21
C THR A 10 7.43 -21.26 -16.13
N ASP A 11 8.46 -21.26 -15.28
CA ASP A 11 9.72 -20.50 -15.40
C ASP A 11 9.63 -18.98 -15.60
N ARG A 12 9.09 -18.27 -14.60
CA ARG A 12 9.49 -16.88 -14.34
C ARG A 12 9.79 -16.72 -12.86
N LYS A 13 10.89 -16.03 -12.55
CA LYS A 13 11.16 -15.38 -11.26
C LYS A 13 9.96 -14.50 -10.87
N MET A 14 8.86 -15.08 -10.37
CA MET A 14 7.76 -14.32 -9.78
C MET A 14 8.34 -13.65 -8.53
N SER A 15 8.54 -12.35 -8.68
CA SER A 15 9.68 -11.65 -8.13
C SER A 15 9.53 -11.46 -6.63
N GLU A 16 10.51 -11.96 -5.87
CA GLU A 16 10.67 -11.62 -4.45
C GLU A 16 10.40 -10.14 -4.21
N PHE A 17 10.87 -9.26 -5.11
CA PHE A 17 10.60 -7.81 -5.15
C PHE A 17 9.14 -7.40 -4.89
N THR A 18 8.16 -7.95 -5.63
CA THR A 18 6.74 -7.57 -5.47
C THR A 18 5.95 -8.53 -4.59
N GLY A 19 6.61 -9.54 -4.03
CA GLY A 19 5.94 -10.57 -3.25
C GLY A 19 5.12 -11.54 -4.09
N VAL A 20 4.53 -12.52 -3.40
CA VAL A 20 3.73 -13.60 -4.00
C VAL A 20 2.30 -13.56 -3.43
N PRO A 21 1.29 -13.17 -4.24
CA PRO A 21 -0.10 -13.16 -3.81
C PRO A 21 -0.57 -14.48 -3.20
N GLY A 22 -1.37 -14.40 -2.14
CA GLY A 22 -1.92 -15.57 -1.45
C GLY A 22 -0.93 -16.35 -0.57
N THR A 23 0.29 -15.84 -0.34
CA THR A 23 1.26 -16.45 0.59
C THR A 23 1.60 -15.49 1.74
N LYS A 24 2.46 -15.93 2.68
CA LYS A 24 3.05 -15.07 3.72
C LYS A 24 3.99 -13.99 3.13
N GLN A 25 4.36 -14.11 1.86
CA GLN A 25 5.20 -13.16 1.12
C GLN A 25 4.36 -12.25 0.21
N GLU A 26 3.03 -12.22 0.33
CA GLU A 26 2.23 -11.21 -0.37
C GLU A 26 2.66 -9.81 0.07
N ARG A 27 2.72 -8.86 -0.87
CA ARG A 27 3.06 -7.47 -0.60
C ARG A 27 1.99 -6.50 -1.09
N THR A 28 1.89 -5.36 -0.42
CA THR A 28 1.00 -4.25 -0.81
C THR A 28 1.77 -2.93 -0.80
N PHE A 29 1.35 -2.02 -1.66
CA PHE A 29 1.81 -0.64 -1.63
C PHE A 29 0.88 0.20 -0.75
N ILE A 30 1.46 0.94 0.20
CA ILE A 30 0.75 1.93 1.02
C ILE A 30 1.47 3.26 0.84
N ALA A 31 0.72 4.35 0.67
CA ALA A 31 1.29 5.69 0.68
C ALA A 31 0.60 6.56 1.72
N ILE A 32 1.38 7.25 2.55
CA ILE A 32 0.91 8.37 3.35
C ILE A 32 0.95 9.60 2.46
N LYS A 33 -0.21 10.20 2.22
CA LYS A 33 -0.37 11.35 1.32
C LYS A 33 0.15 12.63 2.00
N THR A 34 0.24 13.70 1.21
CA THR A 34 0.75 15.00 1.67
C THR A 34 0.06 15.50 2.95
N ASP A 35 -1.26 15.34 3.08
CA ASP A 35 -2.01 15.72 4.27
C ASP A 35 -1.64 14.88 5.51
N GLY A 36 -1.44 13.57 5.34
CA GLY A 36 -0.99 12.69 6.41
C GLY A 36 0.41 13.05 6.90
N VAL A 37 1.31 13.40 5.98
CA VAL A 37 2.65 13.86 6.30
C VAL A 37 2.63 15.20 7.02
N GLN A 38 1.96 16.20 6.47
CA GLN A 38 1.88 17.56 7.04
C GLN A 38 1.21 17.57 8.43
N ARG A 39 0.35 16.60 8.72
CA ARG A 39 -0.31 16.44 10.03
C ARG A 39 0.46 15.57 11.02
N GLY A 40 1.67 15.12 10.68
CA GLY A 40 2.50 14.32 11.58
C GLY A 40 1.99 12.90 11.84
N LEU A 41 1.21 12.32 10.91
CA LEU A 41 0.61 10.99 11.08
C LEU A 41 1.51 9.82 10.64
N ILE A 42 2.77 10.09 10.25
CA ILE A 42 3.69 9.06 9.74
C ILE A 42 3.87 7.92 10.74
N GLY A 43 4.28 8.24 11.97
CA GLY A 43 4.54 7.24 13.00
C GLY A 43 3.29 6.46 13.39
N GLU A 44 2.14 7.15 13.51
CA GLU A 44 0.88 6.51 13.87
C GLU A 44 0.41 5.52 12.80
N ILE A 45 0.53 5.87 11.52
CA ILE A 45 0.15 4.97 10.42
C ILE A 45 1.08 3.76 10.36
N ILE A 46 2.41 3.96 10.42
CA ILE A 46 3.39 2.86 10.41
C ILE A 46 3.10 1.90 11.58
N LYS A 47 2.90 2.44 12.78
CA LYS A 47 2.59 1.68 13.99
C LYS A 47 1.40 0.74 13.82
N ARG A 48 0.31 1.17 13.14
CA ARG A 48 -0.87 0.31 12.91
C ARG A 48 -0.53 -0.95 12.10
N PHE A 49 0.39 -0.86 11.14
CA PHE A 49 0.84 -2.00 10.36
C PHE A 49 1.85 -2.86 11.12
N GLU A 50 2.80 -2.26 11.83
CA GLU A 50 3.78 -2.99 12.65
C GLU A 50 3.11 -3.79 13.76
N GLN A 51 2.20 -3.17 14.52
CA GLN A 51 1.48 -3.82 15.62
C GLN A 51 0.56 -4.95 15.15
N ARG A 52 0.15 -4.92 13.87
CA ARG A 52 -0.60 -6.02 13.27
C ARG A 52 0.26 -7.25 12.99
N GLY A 53 1.59 -7.09 12.94
CA GLY A 53 2.56 -8.14 12.59
C GLY A 53 2.96 -8.13 11.11
N PHE A 54 2.60 -7.09 10.34
CA PHE A 54 3.09 -6.95 8.97
C PHE A 54 4.55 -6.50 8.96
N LYS A 55 5.29 -6.96 7.96
CA LYS A 55 6.73 -6.71 7.83
C LYS A 55 6.97 -5.55 6.87
N LEU A 56 7.61 -4.48 7.33
CA LEU A 56 8.03 -3.38 6.46
C LEU A 56 9.22 -3.83 5.61
N VAL A 57 9.07 -3.81 4.29
CA VAL A 57 10.12 -4.24 3.34
C VAL A 57 10.61 -3.12 2.43
N GLY A 58 9.90 -1.99 2.37
CA GLY A 58 10.35 -0.79 1.67
C GLY A 58 9.75 0.46 2.29
N LEU A 59 10.55 1.52 2.41
CA LEU A 59 10.14 2.81 2.97
C LEU A 59 10.96 3.92 2.32
N LYS A 60 10.29 4.93 1.77
CA LYS A 60 10.94 6.18 1.37
C LYS A 60 10.01 7.38 1.44
N MET A 61 10.58 8.53 1.79
CA MET A 61 9.93 9.81 1.71
C MET A 61 10.35 10.49 0.41
N ILE A 62 9.38 10.92 -0.39
CA ILE A 62 9.63 11.52 -1.70
C ILE A 62 8.66 12.67 -1.93
N HIS A 63 9.06 13.64 -2.73
CA HIS A 63 8.14 14.61 -3.32
C HIS A 63 7.78 14.09 -4.72
N ALA A 64 6.57 13.55 -4.88
CA ALA A 64 6.13 13.01 -6.16
C ALA A 64 5.92 14.14 -7.18
N THR A 65 6.43 13.98 -8.41
CA THR A 65 6.13 14.93 -9.49
C THR A 65 4.68 14.78 -9.96
N GLU A 66 4.15 15.77 -10.68
CA GLU A 66 2.82 15.66 -11.30
C GLU A 66 2.75 14.48 -12.28
N GLU A 67 3.82 14.22 -13.05
CA GLU A 67 3.90 13.07 -13.95
C GLU A 67 3.84 11.74 -13.19
N GLN A 68 4.53 11.65 -12.05
CA GLN A 68 4.49 10.47 -11.19
C GLN A 68 3.09 10.26 -10.60
N ALA A 69 2.46 11.32 -10.10
CA ALA A 69 1.10 11.28 -9.57
C ALA A 69 0.08 10.90 -10.65
N ALA A 70 0.19 11.48 -11.85
CA ALA A 70 -0.67 11.18 -12.99
C ALA A 70 -0.50 9.73 -13.48
N GLY A 71 0.73 9.22 -13.53
CA GLY A 71 1.00 7.83 -13.89
C GLY A 71 0.44 6.84 -12.88
N HIS A 72 0.56 7.13 -11.58
CA HIS A 72 -0.05 6.32 -10.52
C HIS A 72 -1.58 6.27 -10.65
N TYR A 73 -2.22 7.43 -10.85
CA TYR A 73 -3.68 7.55 -10.98
C TYR A 73 -4.22 7.43 -12.41
N HIS A 74 -3.45 6.90 -13.37
CA HIS A 74 -3.82 6.91 -14.80
C HIS A 74 -5.20 6.27 -15.09
N HIS A 75 -5.61 5.28 -14.31
CA HIS A 75 -6.91 4.62 -14.41
C HIS A 75 -8.10 5.55 -14.10
N LEU A 76 -7.84 6.71 -13.48
CA LEU A 76 -8.82 7.74 -13.15
C LEU A 76 -8.78 8.94 -14.10
N ARG A 77 -7.98 8.91 -15.18
CA ARG A 77 -7.75 10.09 -16.06
C ARG A 77 -9.02 10.75 -16.60
N GLU A 78 -10.08 9.97 -16.83
CA GLU A 78 -11.37 10.45 -17.35
C GLU A 78 -12.29 11.02 -16.25
N LYS A 79 -11.89 10.94 -14.97
CA LYS A 79 -12.68 11.44 -13.85
C LYS A 79 -12.48 12.95 -13.69
N LYS A 80 -13.59 13.67 -13.46
CA LYS A 80 -13.58 15.14 -13.27
C LYS A 80 -12.62 15.63 -12.19
N PHE A 81 -12.35 14.82 -11.17
CA PHE A 81 -11.45 15.15 -10.07
C PHE A 81 -9.99 14.77 -10.30
N PHE A 82 -9.63 14.16 -11.44
CA PHE A 82 -8.28 13.65 -11.71
C PHE A 82 -7.21 14.74 -11.61
N LYS A 83 -7.43 15.89 -12.24
CA LYS A 83 -6.48 17.02 -12.21
C LYS A 83 -6.19 17.46 -10.76
N ASN A 84 -7.24 17.68 -9.97
CA ASN A 84 -7.11 18.09 -8.58
C ASN A 84 -6.43 17.00 -7.73
N LEU A 85 -6.64 15.72 -8.04
CA LEU A 85 -5.98 14.61 -7.35
C LEU A 85 -4.47 14.59 -7.64
N VAL A 86 -4.08 14.82 -8.89
CA VAL A 86 -2.67 14.90 -9.31
C VAL A 86 -1.97 16.09 -8.66
N GLU A 87 -2.55 17.30 -8.76
CA GLU A 87 -2.02 18.51 -8.13
C GLU A 87 -1.90 18.32 -6.61
N TYR A 88 -2.93 17.74 -5.99
CA TYR A 88 -2.92 17.46 -4.56
C TYR A 88 -1.80 16.47 -4.16
N PHE A 89 -1.71 15.33 -4.83
CA PHE A 89 -0.77 14.27 -4.46
C PHE A 89 0.70 14.70 -4.67
N SER A 90 0.93 15.61 -5.61
CA SER A 90 2.25 16.21 -5.90
C SER A 90 2.53 17.53 -5.17
N SER A 91 1.59 18.04 -4.37
CA SER A 91 1.75 19.33 -3.67
C SER A 91 2.74 19.32 -2.50
N GLY A 92 3.21 18.15 -2.08
CA GLY A 92 4.13 18.02 -0.96
C GLY A 92 4.68 16.60 -0.81
N PRO A 93 5.46 16.35 0.27
CA PRO A 93 6.07 15.05 0.48
C PRO A 93 5.03 13.97 0.78
N ILE A 94 5.24 12.79 0.23
CA ILE A 94 4.55 11.55 0.58
C ILE A 94 5.52 10.56 1.22
N VAL A 95 4.99 9.58 1.95
CA VAL A 95 5.75 8.42 2.40
C VAL A 95 5.24 7.18 1.67
N ALA A 96 6.05 6.67 0.75
CA ALA A 96 5.80 5.43 0.04
C ALA A 96 6.30 4.24 0.86
N MET A 97 5.48 3.21 1.02
CA MET A 97 5.77 2.02 1.82
C MET A 97 5.39 0.75 1.07
N CYS A 98 6.16 -0.31 1.32
CA CYS A 98 5.84 -1.67 0.90
C CYS A 98 5.79 -2.57 2.14
N TRP A 99 4.62 -3.18 2.36
CA TRP A 99 4.35 -4.05 3.49
C TRP A 99 4.16 -5.49 3.02
N GLU A 100 4.71 -6.45 3.75
CA GLU A 100 4.64 -7.88 3.47
C GLU A 100 3.87 -8.64 4.56
N GLY A 101 3.04 -9.60 4.15
CA GLY A 101 2.41 -10.58 5.02
C GLY A 101 1.17 -11.23 4.40
N SER A 102 0.65 -12.29 5.03
CA SER A 102 -0.56 -12.96 4.54
C SER A 102 -1.77 -12.02 4.44
N ASN A 103 -2.40 -11.99 3.26
CA ASN A 103 -3.56 -11.14 2.95
C ASN A 103 -3.30 -9.64 3.20
N VAL A 104 -2.05 -9.17 3.14
CA VAL A 104 -1.69 -7.78 3.49
C VAL A 104 -2.39 -6.76 2.61
N VAL A 105 -2.72 -7.08 1.35
CA VAL A 105 -3.49 -6.17 0.48
C VAL A 105 -4.89 -5.92 1.07
N LYS A 106 -5.61 -7.02 1.35
CA LYS A 106 -6.96 -6.97 1.93
C LYS A 106 -6.94 -6.35 3.34
N CYS A 107 -6.02 -6.80 4.18
CA CYS A 107 -5.88 -6.32 5.55
C CYS A 107 -5.44 -4.86 5.62
N GLY A 108 -4.54 -4.44 4.74
CA GLY A 108 -4.14 -3.03 4.61
C GLY A 108 -5.35 -2.15 4.33
N ARG A 109 -6.20 -2.53 3.36
CA ARG A 109 -7.46 -1.83 3.08
C ARG A 109 -8.39 -1.75 4.30
N MET A 110 -8.47 -2.81 5.11
CA MET A 110 -9.26 -2.80 6.35
C MET A 110 -8.67 -1.85 7.40
N ILE A 111 -7.34 -1.82 7.55
CA ILE A 111 -6.65 -0.88 8.46
C ILE A 111 -6.87 0.56 8.02
N LEU A 112 -6.82 0.84 6.70
CA LEU A 112 -7.03 2.19 6.18
C LEU A 112 -8.47 2.69 6.38
N GLY A 113 -9.46 1.81 6.23
CA GLY A 113 -10.88 2.18 6.21
C GLY A 113 -11.42 2.50 4.81
N ALA A 114 -12.70 2.88 4.73
CA ALA A 114 -13.38 3.22 3.47
C ALA A 114 -12.75 4.45 2.79
N THR A 115 -12.91 4.61 1.48
CA THR A 115 -12.32 5.76 0.75
C THR A 115 -12.87 7.09 1.25
N ASN A 116 -14.17 7.14 1.53
CA ASN A 116 -14.83 8.24 2.20
C ASN A 116 -14.69 8.05 3.72
N PRO A 117 -14.05 8.99 4.46
CA PRO A 117 -13.87 8.87 5.90
C PRO A 117 -15.18 8.75 6.69
N CYS A 118 -16.26 9.37 6.22
CA CYS A 118 -17.59 9.27 6.84
C CYS A 118 -18.13 7.82 6.87
N ASP A 119 -17.72 6.99 5.91
CA ASP A 119 -18.09 5.58 5.82
C ASP A 119 -17.07 4.66 6.53
N SER A 120 -16.05 5.23 7.19
CA SER A 120 -15.01 4.48 7.88
C SER A 120 -15.36 4.27 9.34
N SER A 121 -15.19 3.04 9.84
CA SER A 121 -15.44 2.74 11.25
C SER A 121 -14.36 3.34 12.16
N PRO A 122 -14.71 3.73 13.41
CA PRO A 122 -13.72 4.07 14.43
C PRO A 122 -12.67 2.96 14.59
N GLY A 123 -11.41 3.34 14.79
CA GLY A 123 -10.24 2.46 14.86
C GLY A 123 -9.54 2.21 13.52
N THR A 124 -10.16 2.60 12.39
CA THR A 124 -9.47 2.65 11.08
C THR A 124 -8.73 3.97 10.92
N ILE A 125 -7.67 4.01 10.11
CA ILE A 125 -6.87 5.24 9.93
C ILE A 125 -7.74 6.42 9.45
N ARG A 126 -8.63 6.20 8.48
CA ARG A 126 -9.49 7.26 7.97
C ARG A 126 -10.62 7.61 8.94
N GLY A 127 -11.17 6.64 9.66
CA GLY A 127 -12.18 6.91 10.69
C GLY A 127 -11.62 7.72 11.86
N ASP A 128 -10.37 7.46 12.25
CA ASP A 128 -9.72 8.16 13.37
C ASP A 128 -9.15 9.52 12.96
N PHE A 129 -8.69 9.66 11.70
CA PHE A 129 -7.85 10.80 11.31
C PHE A 129 -8.30 11.56 10.07
N ALA A 130 -9.42 11.24 9.42
CA ALA A 130 -9.87 11.99 8.24
C ALA A 130 -11.33 12.39 8.35
N ILE A 131 -11.71 13.45 7.62
CA ILE A 131 -13.07 13.99 7.58
C ILE A 131 -13.58 13.94 6.13
N ASP A 132 -12.85 14.60 5.22
CA ASP A 132 -13.24 14.70 3.81
C ASP A 132 -12.54 13.68 2.91
N THR A 133 -13.24 13.21 1.88
CA THR A 133 -12.69 12.25 0.90
C THR A 133 -11.45 12.80 0.16
N GLY A 134 -11.40 14.11 -0.09
CA GLY A 134 -10.25 14.77 -0.73
C GLY A 134 -8.99 14.87 0.16
N ARG A 135 -9.12 14.60 1.45
CA ARG A 135 -8.06 14.66 2.48
C ARG A 135 -8.13 13.42 3.39
N ASN A 136 -8.08 12.26 2.74
CA ASN A 136 -8.24 10.96 3.39
C ASN A 136 -6.92 10.28 3.80
N VAL A 137 -5.85 11.06 3.98
CA VAL A 137 -4.58 10.72 4.65
C VAL A 137 -3.68 9.69 3.97
N CYS A 138 -4.23 8.64 3.37
CA CYS A 138 -3.48 7.50 2.88
C CYS A 138 -4.10 6.82 1.64
N HIS A 139 -3.25 6.15 0.87
CA HIS A 139 -3.58 5.25 -0.22
C HIS A 139 -3.13 3.83 0.12
N GLY A 140 -3.83 2.82 -0.42
CA GLY A 140 -3.38 1.44 -0.38
C GLY A 140 -3.94 0.65 -1.56
N SER A 141 -3.14 -0.26 -2.10
CA SER A 141 -3.53 -1.11 -3.24
C SER A 141 -4.84 -1.84 -2.96
N ASP A 142 -5.69 -1.99 -3.98
CA ASP A 142 -7.03 -2.55 -3.85
C ASP A 142 -7.13 -4.03 -4.24
N ALA A 143 -6.15 -4.55 -4.97
CA ALA A 143 -6.06 -5.93 -5.43
C ALA A 143 -4.59 -6.39 -5.50
N PRO A 144 -4.32 -7.70 -5.48
CA PRO A 144 -2.96 -8.21 -5.62
C PRO A 144 -2.27 -7.76 -6.92
N GLU A 145 -3.01 -7.69 -8.03
CA GLU A 145 -2.48 -7.26 -9.32
C GLU A 145 -2.10 -5.77 -9.31
N THR A 146 -2.93 -4.93 -8.69
CA THR A 146 -2.65 -3.50 -8.56
C THR A 146 -1.48 -3.25 -7.60
N ALA A 147 -1.38 -4.03 -6.52
CA ALA A 147 -0.22 -3.99 -5.62
C ALA A 147 1.10 -4.27 -6.34
N VAL A 148 1.16 -5.31 -7.18
CA VAL A 148 2.36 -5.64 -7.97
C VAL A 148 2.76 -4.47 -8.88
N ASN A 149 1.78 -3.84 -9.54
CA ASN A 149 2.02 -2.72 -10.45
C ASN A 149 2.48 -1.46 -9.70
N GLU A 150 1.84 -1.13 -8.58
CA GLU A 150 2.17 0.02 -7.76
C GLU A 150 3.56 -0.13 -7.11
N ILE A 151 3.92 -1.32 -6.62
CA ILE A 151 5.26 -1.57 -6.07
C ILE A 151 6.32 -1.37 -7.16
N LYS A 152 6.12 -1.91 -8.37
CA LYS A 152 7.02 -1.69 -9.52
C LYS A 152 7.12 -0.24 -9.93
N TYR A 153 6.03 0.51 -9.79
CA TYR A 153 5.97 1.91 -10.17
C TYR A 153 6.77 2.79 -9.20
N TRP A 154 6.61 2.54 -7.89
CA TRP A 154 7.17 3.40 -6.86
C TRP A 154 8.54 2.95 -6.36
N PHE A 155 8.91 1.68 -6.47
CA PHE A 155 10.17 1.14 -5.94
C PHE A 155 11.02 0.52 -7.04
N LYS A 156 12.34 0.61 -6.86
CA LYS A 156 13.31 -0.23 -7.55
C LYS A 156 13.54 -1.52 -6.75
N PRO A 157 13.99 -2.62 -7.39
CA PRO A 157 14.26 -3.87 -6.69
C PRO A 157 15.21 -3.72 -5.49
N GLU A 158 16.24 -2.87 -5.60
CA GLU A 158 17.22 -2.58 -4.55
C GLU A 158 16.67 -1.75 -3.37
N GLU A 159 15.52 -1.11 -3.53
CA GLU A 159 14.84 -0.36 -2.46
C GLU A 159 13.96 -1.26 -1.59
N ILE A 160 13.84 -2.55 -1.94
CA ILE A 160 13.06 -3.53 -1.21
C ILE A 160 13.96 -4.58 -0.55
N MET A 161 13.83 -4.68 0.76
CA MET A 161 14.66 -5.52 1.60
C MET A 161 14.00 -6.87 1.88
N ASN A 162 14.73 -7.96 1.64
CA ASN A 162 14.35 -9.29 2.06
C ASN A 162 15.02 -9.62 3.40
N TRP A 163 14.20 -9.71 4.45
CA TRP A 163 14.66 -10.06 5.80
C TRP A 163 13.61 -10.92 6.52
N THR A 164 14.03 -11.68 7.54
CA THR A 164 13.16 -12.54 8.33
C THR A 164 12.89 -11.89 9.69
N SER A 165 11.63 -11.63 10.00
CA SER A 165 11.24 -11.13 11.31
C SER A 165 11.40 -12.22 12.37
N VAL A 166 11.99 -11.87 13.52
CA VAL A 166 12.07 -12.77 14.69
C VAL A 166 10.69 -13.17 15.22
N GLN A 167 9.65 -12.38 14.91
CA GLN A 167 8.27 -12.63 15.32
C GLN A 167 7.54 -13.62 14.40
N VAL A 168 8.14 -14.07 13.29
CA VAL A 168 7.43 -14.86 12.25
C VAL A 168 6.75 -16.10 12.82
N ASN A 169 7.38 -16.79 13.78
CA ASN A 169 6.85 -17.99 14.43
C ASN A 169 5.78 -17.71 15.49
N GLN A 170 5.58 -16.45 15.88
CA GLN A 170 4.53 -16.00 16.78
C GLN A 170 3.33 -15.40 16.03
N VAL A 171 3.55 -14.92 14.80
CA VAL A 171 2.52 -14.29 13.96
C VAL A 171 1.83 -15.33 13.07
N TYR A 172 2.54 -16.36 12.63
CA TYR A 172 2.02 -17.37 11.71
C TYR A 172 2.24 -18.80 12.22
N GLU A 173 1.27 -19.67 11.96
CA GLU A 173 1.37 -21.14 12.14
C GLU A 173 2.26 -21.82 11.09
#